data_AF-F0WNW1-F1
#
_entry.id   AF-F0WNW1-F1
#
_cell.length_a   1.000
_cell.length_b   1.000
_cell.length_c   1.000
_cell.angle_alpha   90.00
_cell.angle_beta   90.00
_cell.angle_gamma   90.00
#
_symmetry.space_group_name_H-M   'P 1'
#
loop_
_entity.id
_entity.type
_entity.pdbx_description
1 polymer ?
#
loop_
_entity_poly.entity_id
_entity_poly.type
_entity_poly.pdbx_seq_one_letter_code
_entity_poly.pdbx_strand_id
1 'polypeptide(L)'
;MQYKIFVNDTTSTQLHPTHNRSGGVMAILRSDFPGYTSTVEITDRSIRNRYLVLRLLIHDAPVYIHNVYAPVKTEERVLYFEQLLSHNFDSASTHLVFGYLNTPLNPAIRCFEWSN
;
A
#
# COMPACT_ATOMS: atom_id res chain seq x y z
N MET A 1 24.16 -2.56 8.24
CA MET A 1 22.72 -2.53 8.55
C MET A 1 21.98 -3.06 7.34
N GLN A 2 21.20 -4.13 7.47
CA GLN A 2 20.50 -4.75 6.32
C GLN A 2 19.07 -4.22 6.22
N TYR A 3 18.52 -4.22 5.01
CA TYR A 3 17.15 -3.83 4.74
C TYR A 3 16.57 -4.67 3.60
N LYS A 4 15.24 -4.80 3.57
CA LYS A 4 14.47 -5.32 2.44
C LYS A 4 13.74 -4.15 1.78
N ILE A 5 13.77 -4.08 0.45
CA ILE A 5 12.97 -3.13 -0.33
C ILE A 5 11.92 -3.92 -1.09
N PHE A 6 10.67 -3.48 -0.98
CA PHE A 6 9.55 -3.97 -1.75
C PHE A 6 9.02 -2.81 -2.60
N VAL A 7 8.98 -3.01 -3.92
CA VAL A 7 8.58 -1.96 -4.87
C VAL A 7 7.46 -2.51 -5.73
N ASN A 8 6.35 -1.78 -5.77
CA ASN A 8 5.27 -2.04 -6.70
C ASN A 8 5.17 -0.84 -7.66
N ASP A 9 6.04 -0.87 -8.68
CA ASP A 9 6.14 0.14 -9.74
C ASP A 9 6.53 -0.51 -11.08
N THR A 10 5.77 -0.21 -12.14
CA THR A 10 6.01 -0.69 -13.52
C THR A 10 7.35 -0.27 -14.09
N THR A 11 7.96 0.78 -13.56
CA THR A 11 9.19 1.36 -14.11
C THR A 11 10.44 1.06 -13.29
N SER A 12 10.30 0.34 -12.17
CA SER A 12 11.41 -0.07 -11.29
C SER A 12 12.52 -0.87 -12.01
N THR A 13 12.22 -1.47 -13.16
CA THR A 13 13.16 -2.24 -13.99
C THR A 13 13.55 -1.54 -15.30
N GLN A 14 13.07 -0.32 -15.56
CA GLN A 14 13.35 0.40 -16.82
C GLN A 14 14.61 1.27 -16.71
N LEU A 15 15.59 1.02 -17.59
CA LEU A 15 16.85 1.78 -17.68
C LEU A 15 16.66 3.24 -18.16
N HIS A 16 15.56 3.53 -18.86
CA HIS A 16 15.23 4.85 -19.38
C HIS A 16 13.82 5.26 -18.94
N PRO A 17 13.68 6.24 -18.03
CA PRO A 17 12.37 6.72 -17.62
C PRO A 17 11.67 7.44 -18.78
N THR A 18 10.47 7.01 -19.14
CA THR A 18 9.60 7.76 -20.08
C THR A 18 8.87 8.90 -19.36
N HIS A 19 8.47 9.93 -20.10
CA HIS A 19 8.00 11.22 -19.56
C HIS A 19 6.63 11.19 -18.82
N ASN A 20 5.85 10.12 -18.95
CA ASN A 20 4.55 9.98 -18.27
C ASN A 20 4.66 9.09 -17.04
N ARG A 21 5.29 9.61 -15.99
CA ARG A 21 5.41 8.93 -14.70
C ARG A 21 4.14 9.15 -13.89
N SER A 22 3.47 8.08 -13.46
CA SER A 22 2.38 8.21 -12.49
C SER A 22 2.26 6.99 -11.59
N GLY A 23 2.35 7.21 -10.28
CA GLY A 23 2.18 6.18 -9.25
C GLY A 23 3.45 5.48 -8.84
N GLY A 24 3.29 4.31 -8.23
CA GLY A 24 4.34 3.55 -7.58
C GLY A 24 4.24 3.65 -6.06
N VAL A 25 4.42 2.52 -5.39
CA VAL A 25 4.57 2.46 -3.93
C VAL A 25 5.81 1.65 -3.58
N MET A 26 6.48 2.04 -2.49
CA MET A 26 7.66 1.37 -1.97
C MET A 26 7.57 1.24 -0.46
N ALA A 27 7.97 0.08 0.07
CA ALA A 27 8.21 -0.12 1.49
C ALA A 27 9.67 -0.53 1.71
N ILE A 28 10.31 0.11 2.70
CA ILE A 28 11.66 -0.25 3.16
C ILE A 28 11.52 -0.81 4.57
N LEU A 29 11.96 -2.06 4.76
CA LEU A 29 11.92 -2.73 6.05
C LEU A 29 13.33 -2.92 6.58
N ARG A 30 13.60 -2.43 7.79
CA ARG A 30 14.90 -2.60 8.46
C ARG A 30 15.04 -3.99 9.05
N SER A 31 16.27 -4.48 9.14
CA SER A 31 16.58 -5.80 9.71
C SER A 31 16.21 -5.97 11.19
N ASP A 32 16.01 -4.88 11.93
CA ASP A 32 15.58 -4.90 13.33
C ASP A 32 14.06 -4.81 13.51
N PHE A 33 13.29 -4.79 12.42
CA PHE A 33 11.84 -4.84 12.49
C PHE A 33 11.35 -6.25 12.87
N PRO A 34 10.41 -6.39 13.83
CA PRO A 34 9.84 -7.70 14.16
C PRO A 34 9.23 -8.39 12.94
N GLY A 35 9.60 -9.64 12.69
CA GLY A 35 9.15 -10.39 11.53
C GLY A 35 9.88 -10.10 10.22
N TYR A 36 10.96 -9.30 10.24
CA TYR A 36 11.80 -9.01 9.08
C TYR A 36 12.16 -10.26 8.25
N THR A 37 12.63 -11.33 8.89
CA THR A 37 13.04 -12.57 8.20
C THR A 37 11.88 -13.20 7.44
N SER A 38 10.69 -13.25 8.06
CA SER A 38 9.47 -13.83 7.49
C SER A 38 8.74 -12.96 6.45
N THR A 39 9.16 -11.69 6.30
CA THR A 39 8.42 -10.75 5.45
C THR A 39 8.50 -11.12 3.97
N VAL A 40 7.34 -11.20 3.32
CA VAL A 40 7.15 -11.46 1.90
C VAL A 40 6.08 -10.51 1.31
N GLU A 41 6.19 -10.18 0.03
CA GLU A 41 5.11 -9.51 -0.71
C GLU A 41 4.02 -10.53 -1.08
N ILE A 42 2.76 -10.10 -0.98
CA ILE A 42 1.59 -10.85 -1.42
C ILE A 42 1.13 -10.24 -2.75
N THR A 43 1.70 -10.76 -3.84
CA THR A 43 1.60 -10.18 -5.19
C THR A 43 0.20 -10.28 -5.78
N ASP A 44 -0.53 -11.37 -5.48
CA ASP A 44 -1.92 -11.61 -5.92
C ASP A 44 -2.92 -10.62 -5.31
N ARG A 45 -2.56 -10.00 -4.19
CA ARG A 45 -3.38 -8.99 -3.48
C ARG A 45 -2.85 -7.57 -3.65
N SER A 46 -1.75 -7.39 -4.37
CA SER A 46 -1.15 -6.08 -4.64
C SER A 46 -1.70 -5.52 -5.96
N ILE A 47 -1.91 -4.21 -6.03
CA ILE A 47 -2.38 -3.52 -7.25
C ILE A 47 -1.22 -2.73 -7.83
N ARG A 48 -0.89 -3.04 -9.08
CA ARG A 48 0.21 -2.42 -9.81
C ARG A 48 0.18 -0.88 -9.68
N ASN A 49 1.30 -0.29 -9.24
CA ASN A 49 1.53 1.16 -9.05
C ASN A 49 0.71 1.82 -7.93
N ARG A 50 -0.13 1.10 -7.19
CA ARG A 50 -1.09 1.70 -6.27
C ARG A 50 -1.20 1.03 -4.92
N TYR A 51 -0.85 -0.23 -4.81
CA TYR A 51 -1.08 -0.98 -3.59
C TYR A 51 -0.05 -2.09 -3.44
N LEU A 52 0.65 -2.09 -2.32
CA LEU A 52 1.61 -3.11 -1.93
C LEU A 52 1.16 -3.73 -0.61
N VAL A 53 1.06 -5.05 -0.61
CA VAL A 53 0.74 -5.84 0.59
C VAL A 53 1.92 -6.70 0.96
N LEU A 54 2.41 -6.53 2.18
CA LEU A 54 3.41 -7.42 2.77
C LEU A 54 2.75 -8.27 3.85
N ARG A 55 3.13 -9.55 3.93
CA ARG A 55 2.79 -10.44 5.04
C ARG A 55 4.07 -10.78 5.80
N LEU A 56 3.98 -10.79 7.12
CA LEU A 56 5.04 -11.20 8.03
C LEU A 56 4.44 -11.89 9.26
N LEU A 57 5.30 -12.47 10.08
CA LEU A 57 4.93 -13.08 11.36
C LEU A 57 5.58 -12.29 12.50
N ILE A 58 4.77 -11.90 13.48
CA ILE A 58 5.23 -11.35 14.75
C ILE A 58 4.70 -12.28 15.85
N HIS A 59 5.60 -12.93 16.59
CA HIS A 59 5.23 -13.96 17.58
C HIS A 59 4.30 -15.04 16.99
N ASP A 60 4.62 -15.54 15.80
CA ASP A 60 3.82 -16.51 15.02
C ASP A 60 2.41 -16.04 14.61
N ALA A 61 2.02 -14.81 14.95
CA ALA A 61 0.77 -14.22 14.50
C ALA A 61 0.96 -13.51 13.14
N PRO A 62 0.05 -13.71 12.17
CA PRO A 62 0.11 -13.03 10.89
C PRO A 62 -0.14 -11.54 11.03
N VAL A 63 0.76 -10.75 10.45
CA VAL A 63 0.62 -9.29 10.32
C VAL A 63 0.71 -8.91 8.84
N TYR A 64 -0.19 -8.04 8.41
CA TYR A 64 -0.21 -7.47 7.08
C TYR A 64 0.12 -5.98 7.12
N ILE A 65 1.03 -5.56 6.25
CA ILE A 65 1.43 -4.17 6.05
C ILE A 65 0.90 -3.75 4.69
N HIS A 66 0.07 -2.72 4.67
CA HIS A 66 -0.60 -2.20 3.49
C HIS A 66 -0.07 -0.80 3.18
N ASN A 67 0.60 -0.65 2.05
CA ASN A 67 1.02 0.66 1.54
C ASN A 67 0.10 1.06 0.37
N VAL A 68 -0.73 2.07 0.62
CA VAL A 68 -1.84 2.49 -0.24
C VAL A 68 -1.50 3.80 -0.96
N TYR A 69 -1.75 3.83 -2.26
CA TYR A 69 -1.81 5.05 -3.08
C TYR A 69 -3.15 5.11 -3.82
N ALA A 70 -4.17 5.56 -3.09
CA ALA A 70 -5.55 5.58 -3.55
C ALA A 70 -5.76 6.65 -4.65
N PRO A 71 -6.76 6.49 -5.53
CA PRO A 71 -7.14 7.53 -6.48
C PRO A 71 -7.59 8.84 -5.79
N VAL A 72 -7.40 9.97 -6.48
CA VAL A 72 -7.84 11.30 -6.00
C VAL A 72 -9.34 11.49 -6.21
N LYS A 73 -9.85 11.06 -7.38
CA LYS A 73 -11.27 11.17 -7.72
C LYS A 73 -12.12 10.26 -6.83
N THR A 74 -13.26 10.79 -6.40
CA THR A 74 -14.09 10.09 -5.41
C THR A 74 -14.68 8.79 -5.96
N GLU A 75 -15.20 8.78 -7.19
CA GLU A 75 -15.75 7.56 -7.78
C GLU A 75 -14.69 6.45 -7.98
N GLU A 76 -13.50 6.81 -8.47
CA GLU A 76 -12.39 5.86 -8.65
C GLU A 76 -11.91 5.30 -7.30
N ARG A 77 -11.92 6.14 -6.26
CA ARG A 77 -11.49 5.75 -4.91
C ARG A 77 -12.46 4.78 -4.24
N VAL A 78 -13.77 4.92 -4.45
CA VAL A 78 -14.78 3.97 -3.93
C VAL A 78 -14.53 2.58 -4.49
N LEU A 79 -14.46 2.46 -5.83
CA LEU A 79 -14.20 1.19 -6.51
C LEU A 79 -12.85 0.58 -6.09
N TYR A 80 -11.83 1.42 -5.93
CA TYR A 80 -10.51 0.99 -5.47
C TYR A 80 -10.57 0.35 -4.08
N PHE A 81 -11.24 0.98 -3.10
CA PHE A 81 -11.34 0.41 -1.76
C PHE A 81 -12.24 -0.84 -1.70
N GLU A 82 -13.32 -0.90 -2.47
CA GLU A 82 -14.12 -2.12 -2.61
C GLU A 82 -13.28 -3.28 -3.15
N GLN A 83 -12.43 -3.03 -4.15
CA GLN A 83 -11.48 -4.02 -4.65
C GLN A 83 -10.52 -4.48 -3.54
N LEU A 84 -9.98 -3.57 -2.73
CA LEU A 84 -9.07 -3.95 -1.63
C LEU A 84 -9.74 -4.87 -0.61
N LEU A 85 -11.00 -4.57 -0.26
CA LEU A 85 -11.78 -5.31 0.74
C LEU A 85 -12.28 -6.68 0.25
N SER A 86 -12.21 -6.97 -1.05
CA SER A 86 -12.65 -8.25 -1.60
C SER A 86 -11.68 -9.41 -1.32
N HIS A 87 -10.46 -9.12 -0.85
CA HIS A 87 -9.45 -10.13 -0.57
C HIS A 87 -9.65 -10.74 0.82
N ASN A 88 -9.56 -12.07 0.90
CA ASN A 88 -9.51 -12.78 2.18
C ASN A 88 -8.09 -12.72 2.77
N PHE A 89 -7.99 -12.46 4.07
CA PHE A 89 -6.76 -12.49 4.84
C PHE A 89 -6.83 -13.57 5.92
N ASP A 90 -5.68 -13.96 6.47
CA ASP A 90 -5.62 -14.95 7.55
C ASP A 90 -6.53 -14.51 8.71
N SER A 91 -7.26 -15.46 9.31
CA SER A 91 -8.11 -15.17 10.47
C SER A 91 -7.26 -14.68 11.65
N ALA A 92 -7.83 -13.77 12.44
CA ALA A 92 -7.16 -13.15 13.59
C ALA A 92 -5.81 -12.46 13.25
N SER A 93 -5.62 -12.01 12.01
CA SER A 93 -4.44 -11.26 11.61
C SER A 93 -4.53 -9.78 12.03
N THR A 94 -3.36 -9.17 12.23
CA THR A 94 -3.24 -7.73 12.49
C THR A 94 -2.92 -6.99 11.20
N HIS A 95 -3.57 -5.85 10.97
CA HIS A 95 -3.38 -5.04 9.76
C HIS A 95 -2.85 -3.65 10.10
N LEU A 96 -1.78 -3.25 9.42
CA LEU A 96 -1.24 -1.89 9.43
C LEU A 96 -1.51 -1.26 8.07
N VAL A 97 -2.42 -0.29 8.02
CA VAL A 97 -2.81 0.40 6.77
C VAL A 97 -2.32 1.83 6.78
N PHE A 98 -1.51 2.20 5.79
CA PHE A 98 -0.94 3.54 5.66
C PHE A 98 -0.68 3.91 4.20
N GLY A 99 -0.26 5.16 4.00
CA GLY A 99 -0.01 5.76 2.69
C GLY A 99 -0.97 6.91 2.40
N TYR A 100 -1.19 7.17 1.12
CA TYR A 100 -2.08 8.23 0.65
C TYR A 100 -3.47 7.67 0.37
N LEU A 101 -4.34 7.73 1.38
CA LEU A 101 -5.74 7.29 1.28
C LEU A 101 -6.63 8.27 0.50
N ASN A 102 -6.15 9.49 0.24
CA ASN A 102 -6.89 10.57 -0.43
C ASN A 102 -8.31 10.76 0.13
N THR A 103 -8.49 10.54 1.44
CA THR A 103 -9.77 10.63 2.12
C THR A 103 -9.58 11.48 3.38
N PRO A 104 -10.37 12.55 3.56
CA PRO A 104 -10.33 13.30 4.81
C PRO A 104 -10.94 12.45 5.92
N LEU A 105 -10.28 12.46 7.08
CA LEU A 105 -10.73 11.72 8.27
C LEU A 105 -12.07 12.24 8.79
N ASN A 106 -12.31 13.55 8.64
CA ASN A 106 -13.59 14.17 8.95
C ASN A 106 -14.30 14.58 7.66
N PRO A 107 -15.43 13.94 7.31
CA PRO A 107 -16.22 14.30 6.14
C PRO A 107 -16.67 15.78 6.14
N ALA A 108 -16.90 16.37 7.32
CA ALA A 108 -17.30 17.77 7.44
C ALA A 108 -16.21 18.77 7.04
N ILE A 109 -14.94 18.35 7.02
CA ILE A 109 -13.81 19.18 6.58
C ILE A 109 -13.70 19.19 5.04
N ARG A 110 -14.48 18.38 4.30
CA ARG A 110 -14.54 18.45 2.82
C ARG A 110 -15.14 19.76 2.29
N CYS A 111 -15.88 20.50 3.10
CA CYS A 111 -16.62 21.67 2.65
C CYS A 111 -15.77 22.95 2.55
N PHE A 112 -14.48 22.91 2.90
CA PHE A 112 -13.57 24.03 2.69
C PHE A 112 -12.50 23.63 1.68
N GLU A 113 -12.56 24.30 0.51
CA GLU A 113 -11.54 24.40 -0.56
C GLU A 113 -11.54 23.23 -1.57
N TRP A 114 -11.62 23.45 -2.90
CA TRP A 114 -10.98 24.50 -3.70
C TRP A 114 -11.92 25.06 -4.78
N SER A 115 -12.33 26.32 -4.64
CA SER A 115 -12.71 27.17 -5.77
C SER A 115 -11.53 28.10 -6.06
N ASN A 116 -10.76 27.76 -7.10
CA ASN A 116 -9.91 28.68 -7.86
C ASN A 116 -10.40 28.67 -9.30
#